data_AF-A0AAE3FZT5-F1
#
_entry.id   AF-A0AAE3FZT5-F1
#
_cell.length_a   1.000
_cell.length_b   1.000
_cell.length_c   1.000
_cell.angle_alpha   90.00
_cell.angle_beta   90.00
_cell.angle_gamma   90.00
#
_symmetry.space_group_name_H-M   'P 1'
#
loop_
_entity.id
_entity.type
_entity.pdbx_description
1 polymer ?
#
loop_
_entity_poly.entity_id
_entity_poly.type
_entity_poly.pdbx_seq_one_letter_code
_entity_poly.pdbx_strand_id
1 'polypeptide(L)' 'MPECQNCGAFVTQAYARVFTPNGMDRPRVCPHCEDLVRDGAGVRKARSTRNN' A
#
# COMPACT_ATOMS: atom_id res chain seq x y z
N MET A 1 6.58 13.44 -0.04
CA MET A 1 5.75 12.46 0.70
C MET A 1 5.83 11.16 -0.08
N PRO A 2 6.07 9.98 0.53
CA PRO A 2 6.03 8.72 -0.23
C PRO A 2 4.63 8.49 -0.78
N GLU A 3 4.53 7.78 -1.90
CA GLU A 3 3.25 7.52 -2.57
C GLU A 3 3.10 6.04 -2.87
N CYS A 4 1.85 5.58 -2.89
CA CYS A 4 1.49 4.20 -3.17
C CYS A 4 1.91 3.81 -4.58
N GLN A 5 2.46 2.61 -4.78
CA GLN A 5 2.76 2.13 -6.13
C GLN A 5 1.50 1.69 -6.90
N ASN A 6 0.42 1.31 -6.21
CA ASN A 6 -0.82 0.87 -6.84
C ASN A 6 -1.72 2.03 -7.29
N CYS A 7 -2.12 2.90 -6.37
CA CYS A 7 -3.10 3.96 -6.66
C CYS A 7 -2.48 5.37 -6.77
N GLY A 8 -1.16 5.51 -6.61
CA GLY A 8 -0.49 6.82 -6.64
C GLY A 8 -0.80 7.75 -5.46
N ALA A 9 -1.73 7.38 -4.57
CA ALA A 9 -2.08 8.22 -3.43
C ALA A 9 -0.90 8.46 -2.50
N PHE A 10 -0.82 9.67 -1.94
CA PHE A 10 0.19 10.04 -0.96
C PHE A 10 -0.03 9.31 0.35
N VAL A 11 1.06 8.82 0.94
CA VAL A 11 1.09 8.17 2.25
C VAL A 11 2.10 8.85 3.15
N THR A 12 1.91 8.74 4.46
CA THR A 12 2.83 9.33 5.42
C THR A 12 4.19 8.62 5.38
N GLN A 13 5.27 9.34 5.73
CA GLN A 13 6.59 8.72 5.87
C GLN A 13 6.60 7.61 6.91
N ALA A 14 5.85 7.77 8.01
CA ALA A 14 5.69 6.73 9.02
C ALA A 14 5.09 5.45 8.43
N TYR A 15 4.04 5.59 7.60
CA TYR A 15 3.43 4.47 6.90
C TYR A 15 4.44 3.79 5.95
N ALA A 16 5.12 4.57 5.11
CA ALA A 16 6.11 4.01 4.20
C ALA A 16 7.25 3.30 4.94
N ARG A 17 7.73 3.82 6.07
CA ARG A 17 8.81 3.19 6.84
C ARG A 17 8.45 1.80 7.36
N VAL A 18 7.21 1.62 7.84
CA VAL A 18 6.76 0.34 8.40
C VAL A 18 6.38 -0.66 7.32
N PHE A 19 5.78 -0.16 6.24
CA PHE A 19 5.18 -1.01 5.24
C PHE A 19 6.04 -1.17 3.98
N THR A 20 7.10 -0.41 3.75
CA THR A 20 7.91 -0.63 2.54
C THR A 20 8.84 -1.84 2.75
N PRO A 21 8.81 -2.86 1.87
CA PRO A 21 9.75 -3.97 1.95
C PRO A 21 11.20 -3.51 1.77
N ASN A 22 12.16 -4.26 2.32
CA ASN A 22 13.58 -4.00 2.09
C ASN A 22 13.89 -4.02 0.57
N GLY A 23 14.64 -3.03 0.10
CA GLY A 23 14.99 -2.89 -1.32
C GLY A 23 13.93 -2.20 -2.18
N MET A 24 12.87 -1.66 -1.58
CA MET A 24 11.88 -0.81 -2.25
C MET A 24 11.86 0.58 -1.60
N ASP A 25 11.60 1.62 -2.39
CA ASP A 25 11.51 3.00 -1.89
C ASP A 25 10.09 3.41 -1.50
N ARG A 26 9.09 2.66 -1.96
CA ARG A 26 7.66 2.99 -1.84
C ARG A 26 6.81 1.78 -1.46
N PRO A 27 5.75 1.95 -0.65
CA PRO A 27 4.87 0.85 -0.30
C PRO A 27 4.06 0.40 -1.53
N ARG A 28 3.93 -0.92 -1.70
CA ARG A 28 3.23 -1.54 -2.83
C ARG A 28 1.75 -1.16 -2.89
N VAL A 29 1.07 -1.23 -1.75
CA VAL A 29 -0.36 -0.92 -1.57
C VAL A 29 -0.52 -0.11 -0.29
N CYS A 30 -1.41 0.88 -0.32
CA CYS A 30 -1.80 1.73 0.79
C CYS A 30 -3.20 1.34 1.30
N PRO A 31 -3.66 1.86 2.45
CA PRO A 31 -4.95 1.47 3.01
C PRO A 31 -6.14 1.97 2.19
N HIS A 32 -5.93 2.95 1.31
CA HIS A 32 -6.94 3.53 0.41
C HIS A 32 -7.07 2.79 -0.93
N CYS A 33 -6.28 1.73 -1.17
CA CYS A 33 -6.48 0.90 -2.35
C CYS A 33 -7.77 0.09 -2.22
N GLU A 34 -8.67 0.26 -3.18
CA GLU A 34 -9.95 -0.45 -3.20
C GLU A 34 -9.82 -1.90 -3.71
N ASP A 35 -8.95 -2.10 -4.71
CA ASP A 35 -8.83 -3.37 -5.44
C ASP A 35 -7.79 -4.32 -4.88
N LEU A 36 -6.73 -3.79 -4.26
CA LEU A 36 -5.58 -4.56 -3.81
C LEU A 36 -5.34 -4.33 -2.32
N VAL A 37 -5.07 -5.43 -1.63
CA VAL A 37 -4.76 -5.45 -0.19
C VAL A 37 -3.41 -6.10 0.01
N ARG A 38 -2.63 -5.53 0.93
CA ARG A 38 -1.39 -6.14 1.39
C ARG A 38 -1.66 -7.39 2.21
N ASP A 39 -0.94 -8.47 1.93
CA ASP A 39 -1.04 -9.75 2.62
C ASP A 39 0.36 -10.23 3.00
N GLY A 40 0.79 -9.91 4.22
CA GLY A 40 2.16 -10.16 4.69
C GLY A 40 3.24 -9.59 3.76
N ALA A 41 4.06 -10.48 3.20
CA ALA A 41 5.11 -10.17 2.25
C ALA A 41 4.61 -10.00 0.79
N GLY A 42 3.31 -10.15 0.52
CA GLY A 42 2.71 -10.02 -0.81
C GLY A 42 1.58 -9.00 -0.89
N VAL A 43 0.90 -9.02 -2.04
CA VAL A 43 -0.34 -8.30 -2.31
C VAL A 43 -1.33 -9.28 -2.93
N ARG A 44 -2.60 -9.13 -2.58
CA ARG A 44 -3.70 -9.92 -3.12
C ARG A 44 -4.86 -9.03 -3.52
N LYS A 45 -5.77 -9.54 -4.35
CA LYS A 45 -7.03 -8.87 -4.63
C LYS A 45 -7.88 -8.72 -3.38
N ALA A 46 -8.52 -7.57 -3.24
CA ALA A 46 -9.53 -7.32 -2.24
C ALA A 46 -10.70 -8.29 -2.45
N ARG A 47 -11.28 -8.80 -1.35
CA ARG A 47 -12.48 -9.65 -1.42
C ARG A 47 -13.76 -8.82 -1.61
N SER A 48 -13.67 -7.51 -1.39
CA SER A 48 -14.76 -6.53 -1.47
C SER A 48 -14.13 -5.14 -1.64
N THR A 49 -14.80 -4.24 -2.35
CA THR A 49 -14.35 -2.84 -2.49
C THR A 49 -14.30 -2.20 -1.11
N ARG A 50 -13.13 -1.70 -0.71
CA ARG A 50 -13.00 -0.99 0.57
C ARG A 50 -13.39 0.48 0.37
N ASN A 51 -14.62 0.81 0.73
CA ASN A 51 -14.92 2.19 1.13
C ASN A 51 -14.29 2.39 2.51
N ASN A 52 -13.31 3.29 2.59
CA ASN A 52 -12.65 3.70 3.83
C ASN A 52 -13.37 4.90 4.44
#